data_AF-A0A2X4U925-F1
#
_entry.id   AF-A0A2X4U925-F1
#
_cell.length_a   1.000
_cell.length_b   1.000
_cell.length_c   1.000
_cell.angle_alpha   90.00
_cell.angle_beta   90.00
_cell.angle_gamma   90.00
#
_symmetry.space_group_name_H-M   'P 1'
#
loop_
_entity.id
_entity.type
_entity.pdbx_description
1 polymer ?
#
loop_
_entity_poly.entity_id
_entity_poly.type
_entity_poly.pdbx_seq_one_letter_code
_entity_poly.pdbx_strand_id
1 'polypeptide(L)'
;MTVQAALTQFTSSFVSLWQREKGHEPASAELYGVASPCIVSTREERVFWLPQPFDAEASLANVERALDISLREEACAYFTHQFAGDMTARMGGA
;
A
#
# COMPACT_ATOMS: atom_id res chain seq x y z
N MET A 1 19.81 -2.21 0.44
CA MET A 1 18.49 -1.73 0.89
C MET A 1 17.48 -2.82 0.55
N THR A 2 16.69 -3.29 1.51
CA THR A 2 15.67 -4.33 1.25
C THR A 2 14.45 -3.71 0.57
N VAL A 3 13.64 -4.53 -0.10
CA VAL A 3 12.38 -4.07 -0.74
C VAL A 3 11.42 -3.49 0.30
N GLN A 4 11.33 -4.12 1.46
CA GLN A 4 10.52 -3.65 2.59
C GLN A 4 10.93 -2.24 3.02
N ALA A 5 12.23 -2.02 3.29
CA ALA A 5 12.73 -0.70 3.70
C ALA A 5 12.49 0.37 2.63
N ALA A 6 12.68 0.01 1.34
CA ALA A 6 12.40 0.91 0.23
C ALA A 6 10.91 1.27 0.14
N LEU A 7 10.03 0.28 0.34
CA LEU A 7 8.58 0.47 0.34
C LEU A 7 8.11 1.32 1.52
N THR A 8 8.64 1.10 2.72
CA THR A 8 8.36 1.95 3.90
C THR A 8 8.74 3.40 3.61
N GLN A 9 9.94 3.61 3.05
CA GLN A 9 10.45 4.94 2.74
C GLN A 9 9.59 5.65 1.70
N PHE A 10 9.22 4.94 0.62
CA PHE A 10 8.35 5.46 -0.42
C PHE A 10 6.97 5.82 0.13
N THR A 11 6.34 4.93 0.90
CA THR A 11 5.02 5.15 1.50
C THR A 11 5.03 6.35 2.43
N SER A 12 6.04 6.46 3.28
CA SER A 12 6.20 7.60 4.19
C SER A 12 6.35 8.92 3.43
N SER A 13 7.11 8.90 2.33
CA SER A 13 7.29 10.06 1.46
C SER A 13 5.99 10.47 0.75
N PHE A 14 5.22 9.50 0.27
CA PHE A 14 3.91 9.72 -0.37
C PHE A 14 2.91 10.35 0.61
N VAL A 15 2.75 9.79 1.80
CA VAL A 15 1.85 10.31 2.85
C VAL A 15 2.25 11.74 3.23
N SER A 16 3.56 11.96 3.45
CA SER A 16 4.08 13.29 3.84
C SER A 16 3.82 14.35 2.75
N LEU A 17 4.04 13.99 1.48
CA LEU A 17 3.76 14.86 0.35
C LEU A 17 2.27 15.20 0.28
N TRP A 18 1.41 14.19 0.40
CA TRP A 18 -0.04 14.36 0.33
C TRP A 18 -0.55 15.26 1.46
N GLN A 19 -0.15 15.00 2.69
CA GLN A 19 -0.54 15.80 3.85
C GLN A 19 -0.08 17.26 3.71
N ARG A 20 1.14 17.48 3.18
CA ARG A 20 1.64 18.83 2.91
C ARG A 20 0.82 19.57 1.86
N GLU A 21 0.38 18.89 0.80
CA GLU A 21 -0.32 19.53 -0.32
C GLU A 21 -1.85 19.65 -0.13
N LYS A 22 -2.45 18.72 0.61
CA LYS A 22 -3.91 18.61 0.78
C LYS A 22 -4.40 18.89 2.21
N GLY A 23 -3.50 18.88 3.19
CA GLY A 23 -3.84 19.16 4.60
C GLY A 23 -4.52 17.99 5.34
N HIS A 24 -4.55 16.80 4.76
CA HIS A 24 -5.17 15.61 5.34
C HIS A 24 -4.49 14.33 4.83
N GLU A 25 -4.82 13.17 5.38
CA GLU A 25 -4.30 11.86 4.95
C GLU A 25 -4.66 11.55 3.49
N PRO A 26 -3.92 10.66 2.81
CA PRO A 26 -4.31 10.14 1.50
C PRO A 26 -5.79 9.75 1.44
N ALA A 27 -6.49 10.24 0.42
CA ALA A 27 -7.91 10.01 0.24
C ALA A 27 -8.17 9.18 -1.02
N SER A 28 -8.99 8.14 -0.91
CA SER A 28 -9.39 7.29 -2.04
C SER A 28 -10.90 7.11 -2.11
N ALA A 29 -11.48 7.40 -3.28
CA ALA A 29 -12.87 7.08 -3.58
C ALA A 29 -13.02 5.61 -4.03
N GLU A 30 -12.01 5.04 -4.68
CA GLU A 30 -12.01 3.65 -5.18
C GLU A 30 -12.05 2.62 -4.05
N LEU A 31 -11.53 2.99 -2.88
CA LEU A 31 -11.54 2.16 -1.68
C LEU A 31 -12.77 2.41 -0.79
N TYR A 32 -13.71 3.28 -1.20
CA TYR A 32 -14.93 3.51 -0.44
C TYR A 32 -15.78 2.25 -0.35
N GLY A 33 -16.20 1.90 0.88
CA GLY A 33 -16.97 0.68 1.15
C GLY A 33 -16.14 -0.60 1.31
N VAL A 34 -14.82 -0.54 1.08
CA VAL A 34 -13.91 -1.68 1.31
C VAL A 34 -13.36 -1.61 2.73
N ALA A 35 -13.66 -2.62 3.56
CA ALA A 35 -13.17 -2.67 4.93
C ALA A 35 -11.64 -2.84 4.97
N SER A 36 -10.95 -2.01 5.75
CA SER A 36 -9.49 -2.06 5.89
C SER A 36 -9.04 -1.45 7.22
N PRO A 37 -8.00 -2.00 7.88
CA PRO A 37 -7.39 -1.40 9.06
C PRO A 37 -6.73 -0.04 8.74
N CYS A 38 -6.45 0.25 7.46
CA CYS A 38 -5.84 1.50 7.04
C CYS A 38 -6.75 2.72 7.21
N ILE A 39 -8.07 2.52 7.35
CA ILE A 39 -9.05 3.61 7.38
C ILE A 39 -8.91 4.39 8.68
N VAL A 40 -8.55 5.68 8.55
CA VAL A 40 -8.53 6.65 9.65
C VAL A 40 -9.90 7.33 9.78
N SER A 41 -10.50 7.72 8.65
CA SER A 41 -11.88 8.24 8.62
C SER A 41 -12.52 8.07 7.24
N THR A 42 -13.84 8.24 7.17
CA THR A 42 -14.61 8.18 5.92
C THR A 42 -15.47 9.42 5.80
N ARG A 43 -15.37 10.15 4.68
CA ARG A 43 -16.10 11.40 4.42
C ARG A 43 -16.34 11.53 2.93
N GLU A 44 -17.48 12.08 2.52
CA GLU A 44 -17.74 12.43 1.11
C GLU A 44 -17.45 11.30 0.11
N GLU A 45 -17.91 10.07 0.41
CA GLU A 45 -17.68 8.88 -0.43
C GLU A 45 -16.19 8.55 -0.65
N ARG A 46 -15.33 8.93 0.30
CA ARG A 46 -13.89 8.66 0.29
C ARG A 46 -13.43 8.13 1.62
N VAL A 47 -12.44 7.24 1.58
CA VAL A 47 -11.70 6.81 2.76
C VAL A 47 -10.39 7.59 2.86
N PHE A 48 -10.07 8.03 4.06
CA PHE A 48 -8.81 8.66 4.43
C PHE A 48 -7.99 7.59 5.14
N TRP A 49 -6.76 7.35 4.69
CA TRP A 49 -6.03 6.16 5.10
C TRP A 49 -4.56 6.43 5.44
N LEU A 50 -4.03 5.60 6.35
CA LEU A 50 -2.61 5.53 6.69
C LEU A 50 -2.14 4.07 6.60
N PRO A 51 -0.87 3.81 6.27
CA PRO A 51 -0.36 2.45 6.21
C PRO A 51 -0.42 1.78 7.59
N GLN A 52 -0.70 0.48 7.60
CA GLN A 52 -0.76 -0.34 8.81
C GLN A 52 0.18 -1.54 8.69
N PRO A 53 0.66 -2.09 9.81
CA PRO A 53 1.40 -3.35 9.80
C PRO A 53 0.60 -4.44 9.09
N PHE A 54 1.30 -5.29 8.34
CA PHE A 54 0.69 -6.50 7.78
C PHE A 54 0.46 -7.51 8.90
N ASP A 55 -0.77 -7.98 9.04
CA ASP A 55 -1.22 -8.89 10.12
C ASP A 55 -1.86 -10.16 9.54
N ALA A 56 -1.14 -10.78 8.60
CA ALA A 56 -1.52 -12.05 8.00
C ALA A 56 -0.27 -12.87 7.66
N GLU A 57 -0.46 -14.09 7.17
CA GLU A 57 0.65 -14.91 6.68
C GLU A 57 1.33 -14.23 5.49
N ALA A 58 2.62 -13.95 5.63
CA ALA A 58 3.43 -13.33 4.58
C ALA A 58 3.80 -14.35 3.49
N SER A 59 2.82 -14.72 2.66
CA SER A 59 2.97 -15.75 1.64
C SER A 59 2.12 -15.48 0.39
N LEU A 60 2.69 -15.78 -0.78
CA LEU A 60 2.00 -15.82 -2.06
C LEU A 60 1.86 -17.25 -2.62
N ALA A 61 2.03 -18.27 -1.78
CA ALA A 61 2.03 -19.69 -2.18
C ALA A 61 0.74 -20.12 -2.91
N ASN A 62 -0.39 -19.45 -2.64
CA ASN A 62 -1.64 -19.69 -3.35
C ASN A 62 -1.57 -19.28 -4.83
N VAL A 63 -0.85 -18.20 -5.14
CA VAL A 63 -0.63 -17.72 -6.51
C VAL A 63 0.31 -18.68 -7.24
N GLU A 64 1.43 -19.04 -6.61
CA GLU A 64 2.41 -19.99 -7.15
C GLU A 64 1.75 -21.32 -7.51
N ARG A 65 0.93 -21.87 -6.60
CA ARG A 65 0.21 -23.13 -6.82
C ARG A 65 -0.85 -23.04 -7.91
N ALA A 66 -1.59 -21.93 -7.97
CA ALA A 66 -2.67 -21.77 -8.94
C ALA A 66 -2.16 -21.61 -10.38
N LEU A 67 -0.96 -21.03 -10.55
CA LEU A 67 -0.38 -20.72 -11.85
C LEU A 67 0.78 -21.64 -12.26
N ASP A 68 1.22 -22.54 -11.37
CA ASP A 68 2.40 -23.41 -11.55
C ASP A 68 3.67 -22.62 -11.90
N ILE A 69 3.93 -21.58 -11.11
CA ILE A 69 5.10 -20.70 -11.24
C ILE A 69 5.82 -20.54 -9.90
N SER A 70 7.09 -20.13 -9.97
CA SER A 70 7.84 -19.63 -8.80
C SER A 70 7.93 -18.12 -8.85
N LEU A 71 7.46 -17.45 -7.80
CA LEU A 71 7.59 -16.01 -7.66
C LEU A 71 8.93 -15.66 -7.04
N ARG A 72 9.43 -14.48 -7.38
CA ARG A 72 10.59 -13.90 -6.73
C ARG A 72 10.27 -13.57 -5.27
N GLU A 73 11.20 -13.82 -4.36
CA GLU A 73 11.05 -13.50 -2.93
C GLU A 73 10.73 -12.01 -2.71
N GLU A 74 11.26 -11.12 -3.56
CA GLU A 74 10.97 -9.69 -3.50
C GLU A 74 9.50 -9.34 -3.76
N ALA A 75 8.79 -10.14 -4.56
CA ALA A 75 7.36 -9.94 -4.79
C ALA A 75 6.55 -10.28 -3.54
N CYS A 76 6.89 -11.40 -2.88
CA CYS A 76 6.28 -11.75 -1.60
C CYS A 76 6.55 -10.64 -0.58
N ALA A 77 7.82 -10.26 -0.41
CA ALA A 77 8.22 -9.18 0.50
C ALA A 77 7.56 -7.83 0.18
N TYR A 78 7.20 -7.55 -1.07
CA TYR A 78 6.49 -6.33 -1.47
C TYR A 78 5.01 -6.37 -1.04
N PHE A 79 4.28 -7.43 -1.39
CA PHE A 79 2.83 -7.52 -1.15
C PHE A 79 2.45 -7.84 0.30
N THR A 80 3.38 -8.34 1.11
CA THR A 80 3.11 -8.78 2.49
C THR A 80 3.82 -7.93 3.54
N HIS A 81 4.28 -6.73 3.19
CA HIS A 81 5.02 -5.88 4.12
C HIS A 81 4.11 -5.01 4.99
N GLN A 82 3.08 -4.42 4.38
CA GLN A 82 2.18 -3.46 5.01
C GLN A 82 0.82 -3.52 4.30
N PHE A 83 -0.24 -3.16 5.02
CA PHE A 83 -1.48 -2.75 4.38
C PHE A 83 -1.40 -1.25 4.04
N ALA A 84 -1.77 -0.89 2.82
CA ALA A 84 -1.83 0.49 2.36
C ALA A 84 -2.85 0.61 1.22
N GLY A 85 -3.35 1.83 0.99
CA GLY A 85 -4.07 2.13 -0.24
C GLY A 85 -3.12 2.29 -1.41
N ASP A 86 -3.67 2.30 -2.62
CA ASP A 86 -2.89 2.53 -3.83
C ASP A 86 -2.26 3.92 -3.83
N MET A 87 -1.03 4.00 -4.35
CA MET A 87 -0.22 5.21 -4.38
C MET A 87 0.19 5.52 -5.81
N THR A 88 -0.45 6.51 -6.42
CA THR A 88 -0.06 6.98 -7.76
C THR A 88 1.31 7.64 -7.71
N ALA A 89 2.25 7.15 -8.52
CA ALA A 89 3.59 7.73 -8.62
C ALA A 89 4.10 7.72 -10.06
N ARG A 90 5.14 8.53 -10.30
CA ARG A 90 5.87 8.59 -11.56
C ARG A 90 7.29 8.07 -11.34
N MET A 91 7.76 7.22 -12.25
CA MET A 91 9.15 6.74 -12.27
C MET A 91 9.88 7.37 -13.45
N GLY A 92 10.91 8.18 -13.17
CA GLY A 92 11.60 8.97 -14.19
C GLY A 92 10.80 10.21 -14.63
N GLY A 93 11.51 11.23 -15.12
CA GLY A 93 10.95 12.46 -15.63
C GLY A 93 11.43 12.74 -17.05
N ALA A 94 10.49 13.08 -17.92
CA ALA A 94 10.56 14.36 -18.60
C ALA A 94 9.68 15.35 -17.81
#